data_AF-A0A0G0FSD6-F1
#
_entry.id   AF-A0A0G0FSD6-F1
#
_cell.length_a   1.000
_cell.length_b   1.000
_cell.length_c   1.000
_cell.angle_alpha   90.00
_cell.angle_beta   90.00
_cell.angle_gamma   90.00
#
_symmetry.space_group_name_H-M   'P 1'
#
loop_
_entity.id
_entity.type
_entity.pdbx_description
1 polymer ?
#
loop_
_entity_poly.entity_id
_entity_poly.type
_entity_poly.pdbx_seq_one_letter_code
_entity_poly.pdbx_strand_id
1 'polypeptide(L)'
;PKPSSEIEGEIWEVDIKKKTLKLFDKGLGLTINWSKDSSYGLRFVSAKPEGKLNLIDSSGAIKANINFLTLPEKCWVSLVNLYCAVFYSYTSKSLPILPDDYLKKAVYFEDKIYSIDLNKNSFEQLNIYPQSSIDAVNLSVLGKNILFINRYDKKIYQLGI
;
A
#
# COMPACT_ATOMS: atom_id res chain seq x y z
N PRO A 1 -11.84 6.71 -11.18
CA PRO A 1 -12.05 7.60 -10.01
C PRO A 1 -10.97 7.32 -8.95
N LYS A 2 -10.42 8.35 -8.31
CA LYS A 2 -9.54 8.18 -7.16
C LYS A 2 -10.38 8.10 -5.88
N PRO A 3 -9.94 7.35 -4.85
CA PRO A 3 -10.62 7.28 -3.55
C PRO A 3 -10.60 8.65 -2.86
N SER A 4 -11.55 8.87 -1.93
CA SER A 4 -11.57 10.05 -1.06
C SER A 4 -11.86 9.67 0.38
N SER A 5 -11.19 10.29 1.34
CA SER A 5 -11.45 10.16 2.78
C SER A 5 -12.81 10.70 3.21
N GLU A 6 -13.49 11.46 2.37
CA GLU A 6 -14.76 12.14 2.70
C GLU A 6 -15.98 11.50 2.01
N ILE A 7 -15.77 10.68 0.97
CA ILE A 7 -16.84 10.06 0.19
C ILE A 7 -16.66 8.54 0.20
N GLU A 8 -17.73 7.82 0.52
CA GLU A 8 -17.72 6.36 0.51
C GLU A 8 -17.50 5.85 -0.92
N GLY A 9 -16.41 5.13 -1.12
CA GLY A 9 -16.14 4.41 -2.36
C GLY A 9 -16.62 2.96 -2.25
N GLU A 10 -16.85 2.35 -3.40
CA GLU A 10 -17.23 0.94 -3.52
C GLU A 10 -16.24 0.22 -4.44
N ILE A 11 -15.93 -1.02 -4.09
CA ILE A 11 -15.20 -1.96 -4.93
C ILE A 11 -16.17 -3.06 -5.32
N TRP A 12 -16.22 -3.35 -6.62
CA TRP A 12 -17.10 -4.34 -7.21
C TRP A 12 -16.28 -5.49 -7.78
N GLU A 13 -16.72 -6.72 -7.50
CA GLU A 13 -16.22 -7.94 -8.12
C GLU A 13 -17.00 -8.21 -9.40
N VAL A 14 -16.27 -8.53 -10.48
CA VAL A 14 -16.84 -8.81 -11.80
C VAL A 14 -16.54 -10.26 -12.17
N ASP A 15 -17.57 -11.11 -12.21
CA ASP A 15 -17.44 -12.46 -12.78
C ASP A 15 -17.73 -12.38 -14.30
N ILE A 16 -16.66 -12.42 -15.10
CA ILE A 16 -16.76 -12.28 -16.56
C ILE A 16 -17.45 -13.48 -17.20
N LYS A 17 -17.34 -14.68 -16.60
CA LYS A 17 -17.97 -15.90 -17.14
C LYS A 17 -19.47 -15.89 -16.88
N LYS A 18 -19.88 -15.54 -15.65
CA LYS A 18 -21.29 -15.45 -15.26
C LYS A 18 -21.94 -14.13 -15.67
N LYS A 19 -21.14 -13.13 -16.08
CA LYS A 19 -21.58 -11.76 -16.39
C LYS A 19 -22.30 -11.10 -15.21
N THR A 20 -21.81 -11.33 -14.00
CA THR A 20 -22.41 -10.79 -12.77
C THR A 20 -21.49 -9.77 -12.12
N LEU A 21 -22.11 -8.78 -11.48
CA LEU A 21 -21.45 -7.81 -10.60
C LEU A 21 -21.90 -8.05 -9.17
N LYS A 22 -20.94 -8.05 -8.24
CA LYS A 22 -21.21 -8.18 -6.80
C LYS A 22 -20.43 -7.10 -6.07
N LEU A 23 -21.08 -6.44 -5.10
CA LEU A 23 -20.38 -5.55 -4.19
C LEU A 23 -19.36 -6.36 -3.39
N PHE A 24 -18.09 -6.03 -3.51
CA PHE A 24 -17.00 -6.68 -2.78
C PHE A 24 -16.76 -5.98 -1.45
N ASP A 25 -16.66 -4.65 -1.48
CA ASP A 25 -16.30 -3.85 -0.32
C ASP A 25 -16.71 -2.39 -0.48
N LYS A 26 -16.80 -1.66 0.63
CA LYS A 26 -17.14 -0.23 0.66
C LYS A 26 -16.47 0.48 1.83
N GLY A 27 -16.15 1.76 1.64
CA GLY A 27 -15.59 2.58 2.71
C GLY A 27 -14.99 3.90 2.25
N LEU A 28 -14.75 4.78 3.22
CA LEU A 28 -14.02 6.04 3.02
C LEU A 28 -12.57 5.74 2.67
N GLY A 29 -12.04 6.44 1.67
CA GLY A 29 -10.65 6.32 1.21
C GLY A 29 -10.29 4.91 0.73
N LEU A 30 -11.29 4.09 0.39
CA LEU A 30 -11.10 2.67 0.12
C LEU A 30 -10.14 2.44 -1.05
N THR A 31 -9.04 1.73 -0.78
CA THR A 31 -8.11 1.25 -1.79
C THR A 31 -7.70 -0.18 -1.51
N ILE A 32 -7.46 -0.95 -2.57
CA ILE A 32 -6.96 -2.32 -2.48
C ILE A 32 -5.83 -2.51 -3.48
N ASN A 33 -4.78 -3.22 -3.06
CA ASN A 33 -3.74 -3.75 -3.94
C ASN A 33 -3.65 -5.27 -3.76
N TRP A 34 -3.92 -6.02 -4.81
CA TRP A 34 -3.94 -7.48 -4.81
C TRP A 34 -2.57 -8.07 -5.17
N SER A 35 -2.24 -9.21 -4.59
CA SER A 35 -1.17 -10.08 -5.10
C SER A 35 -1.50 -10.54 -6.52
N LYS A 36 -0.46 -10.90 -7.30
CA LYS A 36 -0.63 -11.31 -8.70
C LYS A 36 -1.56 -12.52 -8.89
N ASP A 37 -1.61 -13.40 -7.90
CA ASP A 37 -2.46 -14.59 -7.86
C ASP A 37 -3.81 -14.34 -7.17
N SER A 38 -4.07 -13.11 -6.72
CA SER A 38 -5.31 -12.70 -6.05
C SER A 38 -5.65 -13.48 -4.78
N SER A 39 -4.67 -14.16 -4.17
CA SER A 39 -4.87 -14.87 -2.90
C SER A 39 -5.00 -13.91 -1.72
N TYR A 40 -4.25 -12.81 -1.76
CA TYR A 40 -4.18 -11.80 -0.72
C TYR A 40 -4.25 -10.39 -1.28
N GLY A 41 -4.88 -9.50 -0.53
CA GLY A 41 -4.94 -8.08 -0.82
C GLY A 41 -4.52 -7.25 0.38
N LEU A 42 -3.89 -6.11 0.12
CA LEU A 42 -3.79 -5.04 1.10
C LEU A 42 -4.95 -4.08 0.91
N ARG A 43 -5.77 -3.95 1.93
CA ARG A 43 -6.94 -3.08 1.98
C ARG A 43 -6.67 -1.91 2.90
N PHE A 44 -6.86 -0.70 2.39
CA PHE A 44 -6.82 0.51 3.19
C PHE A 44 -8.18 1.21 3.20
N VAL A 45 -8.56 1.70 4.38
CA VAL A 45 -9.69 2.62 4.56
C VAL A 45 -9.28 3.78 5.44
N SER A 46 -9.79 4.97 5.14
CA SER A 46 -9.64 6.14 6.00
C SER A 46 -10.35 5.90 7.34
N ALA A 47 -9.68 6.27 8.42
CA ALA A 47 -10.25 6.33 9.76
C ALA A 47 -9.64 7.53 10.49
N LYS A 48 -10.28 7.97 11.59
CA LYS A 48 -9.77 9.03 12.47
C LYS A 48 -9.17 8.38 13.72
N PRO A 49 -7.96 8.75 14.17
CA PRO A 49 -7.09 9.80 13.62
C PRO A 49 -6.30 9.38 12.38
N GLU A 50 -6.10 8.08 12.16
CA GLU A 50 -5.27 7.54 11.08
C GLU A 50 -6.01 6.44 10.31
N GLY A 51 -5.62 6.21 9.06
CA GLY A 51 -6.17 5.14 8.23
C GLY A 51 -5.84 3.74 8.77
N LYS A 52 -6.63 2.75 8.36
CA LYS A 52 -6.43 1.34 8.71
C LYS A 52 -5.94 0.58 7.49
N LEU A 53 -4.87 -0.19 7.67
CA LEU A 53 -4.34 -1.11 6.66
C LEU A 53 -4.53 -2.55 7.13
N ASN A 54 -5.13 -3.37 6.27
CA ASN A 54 -5.46 -4.76 6.55
C ASN A 54 -4.94 -5.67 5.45
N LEU A 55 -4.46 -6.85 5.84
CA LEU A 55 -4.32 -7.97 4.91
C LEU A 55 -5.67 -8.68 4.83
N ILE A 56 -6.20 -8.86 3.62
CA ILE A 56 -7.45 -9.55 3.33
C ILE A 56 -7.22 -10.75 2.40
N ASP A 57 -8.09 -11.74 2.44
CA ASP A 57 -8.15 -12.79 1.42
C ASP A 57 -9.10 -12.43 0.26
N SER A 58 -9.21 -13.33 -0.72
CA SER A 58 -10.09 -13.19 -1.89
C SER A 58 -11.59 -13.08 -1.56
N SER A 59 -12.02 -13.42 -0.35
CA SER A 59 -13.40 -13.22 0.11
C SER A 59 -13.62 -11.85 0.77
N GLY A 60 -12.55 -11.08 0.98
CA GLY A 60 -12.56 -9.83 1.74
C GLY A 60 -12.37 -10.03 3.24
N ALA A 61 -12.15 -11.27 3.71
CA ALA A 61 -11.98 -11.53 5.13
C ALA A 61 -10.60 -11.04 5.60
N ILE A 62 -10.59 -10.26 6.68
CA ILE A 62 -9.36 -9.75 7.29
C ILE A 62 -8.56 -10.92 7.88
N LYS A 63 -7.32 -11.09 7.43
CA LYS A 63 -6.34 -12.06 7.94
C LYS A 63 -5.38 -11.45 8.94
N ALA A 64 -5.03 -10.17 8.76
CA ALA A 64 -4.16 -9.45 9.67
C ALA A 64 -4.47 -7.95 9.68
N ASN A 65 -4.21 -7.32 10.84
CA ASN A 65 -4.12 -5.86 10.95
C ASN A 65 -2.65 -5.47 10.82
N ILE A 66 -2.37 -4.47 9.99
CA ILE A 66 -1.03 -3.96 9.76
C ILE A 66 -0.86 -2.71 10.61
N ASN A 67 0.07 -2.74 11.58
CA ASN A 67 0.22 -1.71 12.60
C ASN A 67 1.15 -0.57 12.19
N PHE A 68 1.31 -0.33 10.89
CA PHE A 68 2.01 0.83 10.35
C PHE A 68 1.17 1.51 9.29
N LEU A 69 1.40 2.80 9.11
CA LEU A 69 0.66 3.60 8.13
C LEU A 69 1.40 3.59 6.78
N THR A 70 0.71 3.11 5.75
CA THR A 70 1.08 3.29 4.34
C THR A 70 -0.17 3.13 3.47
N LEU A 71 -0.02 3.26 2.16
CA LEU A 71 -1.08 3.01 1.19
C LEU A 71 -0.81 1.70 0.42
N PRO A 72 -1.84 0.94 0.00
CA PRO A 72 -1.65 -0.30 -0.73
C PRO A 72 -0.81 -0.16 -2.00
N GLU A 73 -0.87 0.99 -2.69
CA GLU A 73 -0.07 1.29 -3.90
C GLU A 73 1.43 1.50 -3.62
N LYS A 74 1.81 1.70 -2.36
CA LYS A 74 3.21 1.80 -1.91
C LYS A 74 3.76 0.45 -1.44
N CYS A 75 3.02 -0.63 -1.70
CA CYS A 75 3.38 -1.98 -1.33
C CYS A 75 3.37 -2.91 -2.55
N TRP A 76 4.16 -3.98 -2.44
CA TRP A 76 4.13 -5.14 -3.31
C TRP A 76 3.77 -6.38 -2.49
N VAL A 77 2.76 -7.13 -2.93
CA VAL A 77 2.19 -8.27 -2.18
C VAL A 77 2.42 -9.58 -2.92
N SER A 78 2.82 -10.61 -2.19
CA SER A 78 2.85 -12.01 -2.65
C SER A 78 2.25 -12.96 -1.61
N LEU A 79 2.25 -14.26 -1.90
CA LEU A 79 1.79 -15.31 -0.99
C LEU A 79 2.52 -15.34 0.35
N VAL A 80 3.82 -15.03 0.35
CA VAL A 80 4.70 -15.25 1.51
C VAL A 80 5.36 -13.97 2.00
N ASN A 81 5.58 -13.01 1.10
CA ASN A 81 6.30 -11.77 1.41
C ASN A 81 5.47 -10.55 1.02
N LEU A 82 5.58 -9.52 1.85
CA LEU A 82 5.09 -8.18 1.61
C LEU A 82 6.27 -7.20 1.70
N TYR A 83 6.43 -6.36 0.68
CA TYR A 83 7.38 -5.25 0.72
C TYR A 83 6.61 -3.94 0.68
N CYS A 84 6.83 -3.06 1.65
CA CYS A 84 6.12 -1.78 1.73
C CYS A 84 7.08 -0.63 1.94
N ALA A 85 6.88 0.46 1.20
CA ALA A 85 7.40 1.76 1.56
C ALA A 85 6.50 2.37 2.62
N VAL A 86 6.96 2.34 3.88
CA VAL A 86 6.22 2.78 5.06
C VAL A 86 6.56 4.23 5.37
N PHE A 87 5.53 5.03 5.60
CA PHE A 87 5.69 6.45 5.95
C PHE A 87 6.47 6.58 7.27
N TYR A 88 7.66 7.17 7.21
CA TYR A 88 8.47 7.45 8.40
C TYR A 88 8.31 8.89 8.87
N SER A 89 8.33 9.84 7.93
CA SER A 89 8.08 11.26 8.20
C SER A 89 7.32 11.89 7.03
N TYR A 90 6.80 13.10 7.22
CA TYR A 90 6.09 13.84 6.16
C TYR A 90 6.40 15.34 6.24
N THR A 91 6.29 16.02 5.10
CA THR A 91 6.69 17.43 4.97
C THR A 91 5.66 18.44 5.51
N SER A 92 4.46 17.99 5.85
CA SER A 92 3.36 18.85 6.33
C SER A 92 3.46 19.19 7.82
N LYS A 93 2.95 20.37 8.21
CA LYS A 93 2.82 20.79 9.63
C LYS A 93 1.65 20.14 10.35
N SER A 94 0.66 19.63 9.62
CA SER A 94 -0.52 18.95 10.15
C SER A 94 -0.52 17.49 9.74
N LEU A 95 -1.24 16.66 10.51
CA LEU A 95 -1.46 15.27 10.17
C LEU A 95 -2.11 15.15 8.77
N PRO A 96 -1.54 14.38 7.83
CA PRO A 96 -2.09 14.26 6.49
C PRO A 96 -3.46 13.58 6.46
N ILE A 97 -4.35 14.05 5.60
CA ILE A 97 -5.65 13.43 5.34
C ILE A 97 -5.46 12.39 4.24
N LEU A 98 -5.38 11.11 4.61
CA LEU A 98 -5.15 10.02 3.67
C LEU A 98 -6.46 9.38 3.18
N PRO A 99 -6.54 8.98 1.89
CA PRO A 99 -5.47 9.02 0.90
C PRO A 99 -5.39 10.37 0.13
N ASP A 100 -6.28 11.32 0.40
CA ASP A 100 -6.48 12.57 -0.35
C ASP A 100 -5.22 13.39 -0.55
N ASP A 101 -4.54 13.77 0.53
CA ASP A 101 -3.37 14.65 0.48
C ASP A 101 -2.22 14.00 -0.28
N TYR A 102 -2.06 12.68 -0.12
CA TYR A 102 -1.09 11.92 -0.87
C TYR A 102 -1.44 11.93 -2.37
N LEU A 103 -2.68 11.59 -2.73
CA LEU A 103 -3.12 11.48 -4.12
C LEU A 103 -3.15 12.82 -4.86
N LYS A 104 -3.40 13.91 -4.14
CA LYS A 104 -3.36 15.31 -4.61
C LYS A 104 -1.94 15.89 -4.63
N LYS A 105 -0.94 15.17 -4.12
CA LYS A 105 0.44 15.65 -3.95
C LYS A 105 0.56 16.87 -3.03
N ALA A 106 -0.37 17.02 -2.09
CA ALA A 106 -0.30 18.04 -1.05
C ALA A 106 0.74 17.70 0.03
N VAL A 107 1.08 16.41 0.17
CA VAL A 107 2.13 15.92 1.06
C VAL A 107 3.08 14.97 0.33
N TYR A 108 4.35 15.01 0.74
CA TYR A 108 5.38 14.02 0.40
C TYR A 108 5.86 13.35 1.68
N PHE A 109 6.22 12.08 1.57
CA PHE A 109 6.65 11.26 2.69
C PHE A 109 8.12 10.88 2.55
N GLU A 110 8.83 10.84 3.66
CA GLU A 110 10.07 10.09 3.73
C GLU A 110 9.73 8.67 4.14
N ASP A 111 10.07 7.72 3.29
CA ASP A 111 9.75 6.32 3.46
C ASP A 111 10.93 5.53 3.98
N LYS A 112 10.60 4.45 4.68
CA LYS A 112 11.49 3.32 4.92
C LYS A 112 10.88 2.10 4.27
N ILE A 113 11.69 1.31 3.57
CA ILE A 113 11.22 0.07 2.95
C ILE A 113 11.35 -1.06 3.96
N TYR A 114 10.28 -1.81 4.15
CA TYR A 114 10.24 -2.99 5.02
C TYR A 114 9.95 -4.26 4.22
N SER A 115 10.57 -5.35 4.66
CA SER A 115 10.29 -6.73 4.28
C SER A 115 9.48 -7.40 5.38
N ILE A 116 8.41 -8.08 5.00
CA ILE A 116 7.44 -8.67 5.92
C ILE A 116 7.16 -10.10 5.47
N ASP A 117 7.59 -11.08 6.25
CA ASP A 117 7.30 -12.50 6.02
C ASP A 117 5.96 -12.83 6.70
N LEU A 118 4.95 -13.13 5.90
CA LEU A 118 3.58 -13.39 6.37
C LEU A 118 3.46 -14.69 7.17
N ASN A 119 4.40 -15.63 7.00
CA ASN A 119 4.40 -16.91 7.71
C ASN A 119 5.17 -16.81 9.03
N LYS A 120 6.28 -16.08 9.04
CA LYS A 120 7.14 -15.92 10.23
C LYS A 120 6.73 -14.73 11.10
N ASN A 121 5.83 -13.88 10.62
CA ASN A 121 5.46 -12.63 11.26
C ASN A 121 6.70 -11.75 11.54
N SER A 122 7.67 -11.73 10.61
CA SER A 122 8.86 -10.89 10.72
C SER A 122 8.60 -9.52 10.07
N PHE A 123 9.26 -8.49 10.61
CA PHE A 123 9.17 -7.12 10.13
C PHE A 123 10.57 -6.50 10.15
N GLU A 124 11.21 -6.45 8.98
CA GLU A 124 12.62 -6.07 8.85
C GLU A 124 12.76 -4.83 7.95
N GLN A 125 13.44 -3.80 8.43
CA GLN A 125 13.76 -2.64 7.61
C GLN A 125 14.87 -2.99 6.63
N LEU A 126 14.67 -2.72 5.35
CA LEU A 126 15.71 -2.85 4.34
C LEU A 126 16.53 -1.56 4.29
N ASN A 127 17.86 -1.69 4.33
CA ASN A 127 18.76 -0.54 4.32
C ASN A 127 18.97 -0.02 2.90
N ILE A 128 18.73 1.27 2.69
CA ILE A 128 18.93 1.95 1.41
C ILE A 128 20.25 2.72 1.47
N TYR A 129 21.16 2.40 0.56
CA TYR A 129 22.48 3.04 0.45
C TYR A 129 22.66 3.68 -0.93
N PRO A 130 23.21 4.91 -1.01
CA PRO A 130 23.43 5.84 0.10
C PRO A 130 22.10 6.24 0.77
N GLN A 131 22.14 6.66 2.05
CA GLN A 131 20.93 7.15 2.73
C GLN A 131 20.41 8.39 1.99
N SER A 132 19.30 8.22 1.29
CA SER A 132 18.58 9.28 0.61
C SER A 132 17.14 9.31 1.09
N SER A 133 16.57 10.51 1.19
CA SER A 133 15.13 10.67 1.37
C SER A 133 14.40 10.10 0.15
N ILE A 134 13.45 9.20 0.38
CA ILE A 134 12.68 8.53 -0.67
C ILE A 134 11.18 8.64 -0.39
N ASP A 135 10.39 8.90 -1.42
CA ASP A 135 8.94 8.73 -1.39
C ASP A 135 8.64 7.67 -2.46
N ALA A 136 8.78 6.40 -2.11
CA ALA A 136 8.77 5.28 -3.04
C ALA A 136 7.35 4.92 -3.48
N VAL A 137 7.18 4.72 -4.79
CA VAL A 137 5.92 4.32 -5.42
C VAL A 137 6.15 3.24 -6.46
N ASN A 138 5.09 2.50 -6.80
CA ASN A 138 5.12 1.43 -7.80
C ASN A 138 6.20 0.36 -7.49
N LEU A 139 6.21 -0.12 -6.25
CA LEU A 139 7.13 -1.18 -5.84
C LEU A 139 6.88 -2.45 -6.67
N SER A 140 7.96 -3.06 -7.14
CA SER A 140 7.93 -4.33 -7.87
C SER A 140 9.15 -5.17 -7.51
N VAL A 141 8.97 -6.49 -7.42
CA VAL A 141 10.06 -7.41 -7.16
C VAL A 141 10.47 -8.13 -8.45
N LEU A 142 11.76 -8.09 -8.76
CA LEU A 142 12.37 -8.78 -9.89
C LEU A 142 13.64 -9.52 -9.44
N GLY A 143 13.54 -10.84 -9.29
CA GLY A 143 14.62 -11.67 -8.75
C GLY A 143 14.93 -11.28 -7.31
N LYS A 144 16.18 -10.88 -7.04
CA LYS A 144 16.65 -10.41 -5.73
C LYS A 144 16.64 -8.88 -5.60
N ASN A 145 15.76 -8.21 -6.33
CA ASN A 145 15.71 -6.76 -6.33
C ASN A 145 14.29 -6.24 -6.17
N ILE A 146 14.15 -5.17 -5.39
CA ILE A 146 12.98 -4.30 -5.37
C ILE A 146 13.27 -3.12 -6.27
N LEU A 147 12.39 -2.88 -7.24
CA LEU A 147 12.37 -1.71 -8.09
C LEU A 147 11.26 -0.77 -7.62
N PHE A 148 11.53 0.53 -7.60
CA PHE A 148 10.53 1.54 -7.27
C PHE A 148 10.87 2.86 -7.93
N ILE A 149 9.88 3.76 -8.03
CA ILE A 149 10.09 5.13 -8.48
C ILE A 149 10.17 6.02 -7.25
N ASN A 150 11.21 6.84 -7.13
CA ASN A 150 11.24 7.88 -6.10
C ASN A 150 10.41 9.08 -6.58
N ARG A 151 9.37 9.43 -5.84
CA ARG A 151 8.45 10.50 -6.22
C ARG A 151 9.12 11.88 -6.15
N TYR A 152 10.23 12.05 -5.42
CA TYR A 152 10.96 13.31 -5.34
C TYR A 152 11.61 13.70 -6.68
N ASP A 153 12.28 12.77 -7.35
CA ASP A 153 13.05 13.05 -8.57
C ASP A 153 12.56 12.28 -9.82
N LYS A 154 11.55 11.42 -9.65
CA LYS A 154 10.92 10.58 -10.69
C LYS A 154 11.84 9.54 -11.32
N LYS A 155 12.98 9.23 -10.69
CA LYS A 155 13.88 8.17 -11.19
C LYS A 155 13.49 6.81 -10.65
N ILE A 156 13.95 5.77 -11.35
CA ILE A 156 13.83 4.37 -10.92
C ILE A 156 15.03 4.03 -10.05
N TYR A 157 14.75 3.43 -8.90
CA TYR A 157 15.72 2.96 -7.94
C TYR A 157 15.64 1.44 -7.83
N GLN A 158 16.77 0.84 -7.47
CA GLN A 158 16.91 -0.58 -7.23
C GLN A 158 17.47 -0.80 -5.84
N LEU A 159 16.87 -1.73 -5.11
CA LEU A 159 17.31 -2.19 -3.79
C LEU A 159 17.47 -3.71 -3.80
N GLY A 160 18.63 -4.22 -3.38
CA GLY A 160 18.86 -5.66 -3.25
C GLY A 160 18.18 -6.25 -2.01
N ILE A 161 17.68 -7.48 -2.14
CA ILE A 161 17.10 -8.30 -1.05
C ILE A 161 17.81 -9.65 -0.90
#